data_AF-A0A4Y2SPG4-F1
#
_entry.id   AF-A0A4Y2SPG4-F1
#
_cell.length_a   1.000
_cell.length_b   1.000
_cell.length_c   1.000
_cell.angle_alpha   90.00
_cell.angle_beta   90.00
_cell.angle_gamma   90.00
#
_symmetry.space_group_name_H-M   'P 1'
#
loop_
_entity.id
_entity.type
_entity.pdbx_description
1 polymer ?
#
loop_
_entity_poly.entity_id
_entity_poly.type
_entity_poly.pdbx_seq_one_letter_code
_entity_poly.pdbx_strand_id
1 'polypeptide(L)'
;MDKLEYQAIEKLDASNYNSWCDDVRVILLEKDCWDIVQGTETSPAEGATAKEVRDYRLRKSRAYSIIYLNTEKTHQPLISDTEDARQAWEKLEQHFRPESRA
;
A
#
# COMPACT_ATOMS: atom_id res chain seq x y z
N MET A 1 1.14 5.36 24.46
CA MET A 1 1.65 5.06 23.12
C MET A 1 1.95 6.38 22.48
N ASP A 2 3.25 6.69 22.39
CA ASP A 2 3.73 7.89 21.73
C ASP A 2 3.11 7.96 20.33
N LYS A 3 2.31 9.01 20.14
CA LYS A 3 1.82 9.42 18.85
C LYS A 3 3.07 9.84 18.10
N LEU A 4 3.64 8.93 17.31
CA LEU A 4 4.54 9.33 16.23
C LEU A 4 3.68 10.25 15.35
N GLU A 5 3.79 11.55 15.60
CA GLU A 5 3.35 12.59 14.67
C GLU A 5 4.32 12.50 13.51
N TYR A 6 4.11 11.51 12.65
CA TYR A 6 4.82 11.40 11.40
C TYR A 6 4.53 12.70 10.64
N GLN A 7 5.59 13.37 10.24
CA GLN A 7 5.49 14.42 9.24
C GLN A 7 4.77 13.79 8.03
N ALA A 8 3.74 14.46 7.53
CA ALA A 8 3.04 13.98 6.34
C ALA A 8 4.10 13.79 5.24
N ILE A 9 4.17 12.59 4.67
CA ILE A 9 5.06 12.33 3.55
C ILE A 9 4.52 13.06 2.32
N GLU A 10 5.40 13.34 1.37
CA GLU A 10 4.99 13.90 0.10
C GLU A 10 4.10 12.88 -0.62
N LYS A 11 2.97 13.34 -1.17
CA LYS A 11 2.08 12.45 -1.92
C LYS A 11 2.71 12.12 -3.27
N LEU A 12 2.36 10.96 -3.80
CA LEU A 12 2.86 10.51 -5.10
C LEU A 12 2.47 11.48 -6.20
N ASP A 13 3.48 11.99 -6.91
CA ASP A 13 3.36 12.78 -8.13
C ASP A 13 4.28 12.21 -9.24
N ALA A 14 4.35 12.93 -10.37
CA ALA A 14 5.11 12.53 -11.54
C ALA A 14 6.64 12.52 -11.36
N SER A 15 7.16 13.08 -10.27
CA SER A 15 8.59 13.33 -10.05
C SER A 15 9.18 12.57 -8.86
N ASN A 16 8.37 12.10 -7.91
CA ASN A 16 8.85 11.58 -6.64
C ASN A 16 8.65 10.07 -6.41
N TYR A 17 8.28 9.30 -7.45
CA TYR A 17 7.89 7.88 -7.30
C TYR A 17 8.85 7.02 -6.46
N ASN A 18 10.17 7.13 -6.66
CA ASN A 18 11.13 6.33 -5.90
C ASN A 18 11.17 6.70 -4.41
N SER A 19 11.18 8.00 -4.09
CA SER A 19 11.13 8.46 -2.70
C SER A 19 9.80 8.13 -2.03
N TRP A 20 8.69 8.29 -2.76
CA TRP A 20 7.36 7.88 -2.31
C TRP A 20 7.30 6.38 -1.98
N CYS A 21 7.93 5.54 -2.81
CA CYS A 21 8.00 4.09 -2.55
C CYS A 21 8.69 3.80 -1.21
N ASP A 22 9.83 4.44 -0.94
CA ASP A 22 10.58 4.24 0.30
C ASP A 22 9.77 4.70 1.52
N ASP A 23 9.15 5.88 1.44
CA ASP A 23 8.34 6.45 2.52
C ASP A 23 7.08 5.61 2.81
N VAL A 24 6.31 5.26 1.78
CA VAL A 24 5.10 4.43 1.96
C VAL A 24 5.44 3.03 2.42
N ARG A 25 6.56 2.45 1.96
CA ARG A 25 7.04 1.15 2.47
C ARG A 25 7.32 1.20 3.97
N VAL A 26 7.95 2.26 4.47
CA VAL A 26 8.20 2.42 5.92
C VAL A 26 6.90 2.50 6.71
N ILE A 27 5.90 3.24 6.22
CA ILE A 27 4.57 3.30 6.84
C ILE A 27 3.91 1.92 6.86
N LEU A 28 3.97 1.18 5.75
CA LEU A 28 3.39 -0.16 5.65
C LEU A 28 4.09 -1.16 6.58
N LEU A 29 5.41 -1.08 6.74
CA LEU A 29 6.16 -1.91 7.68
C LEU A 29 5.74 -1.64 9.13
N GLU A 30 5.62 -0.37 9.52
CA GLU A 30 5.17 -0.02 10.87
C GLU A 30 3.72 -0.45 11.15
N LYS A 31 2.87 -0.46 10.12
CA LYS A 31 1.48 -0.93 10.20
C LYS A 31 1.29 -2.43 10.03
N ASP A 32 2.37 -3.22 9.94
CA ASP A 32 2.33 -4.66 9.70
C ASP A 32 1.55 -5.01 8.41
N CYS A 33 1.68 -4.19 7.37
CA CYS A 33 0.91 -4.27 6.13
C CYS A 33 1.79 -4.51 4.89
N TRP A 34 3.10 -4.48 5.02
CA TRP A 34 4.02 -4.62 3.88
C TRP A 34 3.90 -6.00 3.20
N ASP A 35 3.72 -7.06 3.98
CA ASP A 35 3.56 -8.42 3.45
C ASP A 35 2.28 -8.60 2.62
N ILE A 36 1.23 -7.80 2.89
CA ILE A 36 0.03 -7.74 2.03
C ILE A 36 0.41 -7.20 0.65
N VAL A 37 1.18 -6.12 0.59
CA VAL A 37 1.58 -5.46 -0.68
C VAL A 37 2.53 -6.34 -1.46
N GLN A 38 3.46 -7.04 -0.79
CA GLN A 38 4.32 -8.03 -1.43
C GLN A 38 3.57 -9.31 -1.85
N GLY A 39 2.38 -9.53 -1.31
CA GLY A 39 1.62 -10.78 -1.48
C GLY A 39 2.28 -12.00 -0.82
N THR A 40 3.12 -11.77 0.20
CA THR A 40 3.74 -12.82 1.01
C THR A 40 2.83 -13.26 2.16
N GLU A 41 1.93 -12.39 2.64
CA GLU A 41 0.94 -12.78 3.64
C GLU A 41 -0.21 -13.59 3.00
N THR A 42 -0.34 -14.84 3.42
CA THR A 42 -1.38 -15.75 2.95
C THR A 42 -2.71 -15.50 3.64
N SER A 43 -3.82 -15.72 2.92
CA SER A 43 -5.15 -15.71 3.55
C SER A 43 -5.24 -16.73 4.70
N PRO A 44 -6.01 -16.43 5.76
CA PRO A 44 -6.21 -17.35 6.88
C PRO A 44 -6.71 -18.72 6.41
N ALA A 45 -6.14 -19.78 6.98
CA ALA A 45 -6.48 -21.16 6.65
C ALA A 45 -7.92 -21.53 7.06
N GLU A 46 -8.42 -22.64 6.51
CA GLU A 46 -9.67 -23.23 6.97
C GLU A 46 -9.56 -23.61 8.46
N GLY A 47 -10.51 -23.15 9.28
CA GLY A 47 -10.45 -23.29 10.74
C GLY A 47 -9.79 -22.13 11.49
N ALA A 48 -9.29 -21.10 10.79
CA ALA A 48 -8.80 -19.88 11.43
C ALA A 48 -9.89 -19.24 12.31
N THR A 49 -9.44 -18.66 13.43
CA THR A 49 -10.32 -17.96 14.35
C THR A 49 -10.95 -16.74 13.68
N ALA A 50 -12.13 -16.34 14.16
CA ALA A 50 -12.77 -15.12 13.69
C ALA A 50 -11.90 -13.87 13.92
N LYS A 51 -10.97 -13.90 14.90
CA LYS A 51 -10.00 -12.84 15.13
C LYS A 51 -8.98 -12.76 14.00
N GLU A 52 -8.35 -13.87 13.65
CA GLU A 52 -7.34 -13.91 12.56
C GLU A 52 -7.94 -13.47 11.22
N VAL A 53 -9.18 -13.89 10.92
CA VAL A 53 -9.88 -13.45 9.71
C VAL A 53 -10.14 -11.95 9.71
N ARG A 54 -10.52 -11.37 10.85
CA ARG A 54 -10.73 -9.92 10.98
C ARG A 54 -9.41 -9.15 10.88
N ASP A 55 -8.35 -9.61 11.55
CA ASP A 55 -7.05 -8.95 11.57
C ASP A 55 -6.44 -8.94 10.15
N TYR A 56 -6.53 -10.04 9.41
CA TYR A 56 -6.12 -10.11 8.00
C TYR A 56 -6.89 -9.12 7.12
N ARG A 57 -8.22 -9.08 7.23
CA ARG A 57 -9.05 -8.12 6.46
C ARG A 57 -8.70 -6.67 6.80
N LEU A 58 -8.45 -6.39 8.08
CA LEU A 58 -8.05 -5.06 8.53
C LEU A 58 -6.70 -4.64 7.92
N ARG A 59 -5.71 -5.55 7.88
CA ARG A 59 -4.43 -5.30 7.21
C ARG A 59 -4.62 -5.05 5.72
N LYS A 60 -5.44 -5.85 5.01
CA LYS A 60 -5.77 -5.61 3.59
C LYS A 60 -6.33 -4.21 3.34
N SER A 61 -7.39 -3.83 4.06
CA SER A 61 -8.03 -2.52 3.90
C SER A 61 -7.09 -1.37 4.30
N ARG A 62 -6.28 -1.56 5.34
CA ARG A 62 -5.31 -0.57 5.79
C ARG A 62 -4.20 -0.35 4.77
N ALA A 63 -3.63 -1.42 4.22
CA ALA A 63 -2.59 -1.35 3.20
C ALA A 63 -3.06 -0.54 1.98
N TYR A 64 -4.25 -0.85 1.46
CA TYR A 64 -4.84 -0.11 0.35
C TYR A 64 -5.09 1.36 0.71
N SER A 65 -5.67 1.63 1.89
CA SER A 65 -5.95 3.00 2.34
C SER A 65 -4.69 3.85 2.45
N ILE A 66 -3.58 3.27 2.94
CA ILE A 66 -2.28 3.96 3.02
C ILE A 66 -1.80 4.35 1.62
N ILE A 67 -1.85 3.44 0.66
CA ILE A 67 -1.45 3.71 -0.74
C ILE A 67 -2.32 4.82 -1.34
N TYR A 68 -3.65 4.67 -1.25
CA TYR A 68 -4.61 5.60 -1.85
C TYR A 68 -4.50 7.02 -1.27
N LEU A 69 -4.42 7.15 0.06
CA LEU A 69 -4.41 8.46 0.73
C LEU A 69 -3.08 9.19 0.57
N ASN A 70 -1.98 8.47 0.34
CA ASN A 70 -0.67 9.04 0.02
C ASN A 70 -0.44 9.19 -1.49
N THR A 71 -1.46 8.98 -2.33
CA THR A 71 -1.40 9.27 -3.76
C THR A 71 -2.09 10.61 -4.06
N GLU A 72 -1.50 11.45 -4.91
CA GLU A 72 -2.16 12.70 -5.31
C GLU A 72 -3.50 12.44 -6.01
N LYS A 73 -4.43 13.38 -5.87
CA LYS A 73 -5.80 13.22 -6.41
C LYS A 73 -5.82 13.00 -7.93
N THR A 74 -4.84 13.53 -8.65
CA THR A 74 -4.66 13.34 -10.09
C THR A 74 -4.30 11.91 -10.47
N HIS A 75 -3.66 11.17 -9.57
CA HIS A 75 -3.19 9.80 -9.79
C HIS A 75 -4.06 8.74 -9.10
N GLN A 76 -4.88 9.11 -8.11
CA GLN A 76 -5.85 8.21 -7.47
C GLN A 76 -6.76 7.42 -8.45
N PRO A 77 -7.23 7.99 -9.58
CA PRO A 77 -8.02 7.23 -10.56
C PRO A 77 -7.31 6.01 -11.15
N LEU A 78 -5.98 5.93 -11.09
CA LEU A 78 -5.21 4.77 -11.57
C LEU A 78 -5.47 3.51 -10.74
N ILE A 79 -5.89 3.67 -9.48
CA ILE A 79 -6.03 2.58 -8.51
C ILE A 79 -7.42 2.50 -7.88
N SER A 80 -8.36 3.37 -8.26
CA SER A 80 -9.68 3.47 -7.63
C SER A 80 -10.66 2.35 -8.01
N ASP A 81 -10.29 1.50 -8.97
CA ASP A 81 -11.08 0.34 -9.42
C ASP A 81 -10.73 -0.96 -8.66
N THR A 82 -9.78 -0.91 -7.71
CA THR A 82 -9.40 -2.02 -6.86
C THR A 82 -9.37 -1.61 -5.39
N GLU A 83 -9.52 -2.58 -4.51
CA GLU A 83 -9.27 -2.47 -3.07
C GLU A 83 -8.09 -3.37 -2.64
N ASP A 84 -7.45 -4.04 -3.61
CA ASP A 84 -6.30 -4.89 -3.36
C ASP A 84 -5.02 -4.04 -3.40
N ALA A 85 -4.36 -3.95 -2.24
CA ALA A 85 -3.19 -3.10 -2.06
C ALA A 85 -2.01 -3.49 -2.97
N ARG A 86 -1.84 -4.78 -3.26
CA ARG A 86 -0.80 -5.25 -4.18
C ARG A 86 -1.10 -4.81 -5.61
N GLN A 87 -2.33 -5.01 -6.07
CA GLN A 87 -2.73 -4.55 -7.41
C GLN A 87 -2.60 -3.03 -7.55
N ALA A 88 -2.99 -2.28 -6.51
CA ALA A 88 -2.81 -0.82 -6.49
C ALA A 88 -1.33 -0.44 -6.63
N TRP A 89 -0.44 -1.09 -5.86
CA TRP A 89 1.00 -0.87 -5.94
C TRP A 89 1.58 -1.19 -7.33
N GLU A 90 1.23 -2.35 -7.89
CA GLU A 90 1.69 -2.78 -9.22
C GLU A 90 1.23 -1.82 -10.33
N LYS A 91 0.01 -1.29 -10.26
CA LYS A 91 -0.50 -0.29 -11.21
C LYS A 91 0.26 1.03 -11.14
N LEU A 92 0.58 1.50 -9.94
CA LEU A 92 1.42 2.69 -9.77
C LEU A 92 2.83 2.43 -10.30
N GLU A 93 3.41 1.27 -10.00
CA GLU A 93 4.72 0.89 -10.52
C GLU A 93 4.77 0.89 -12.05
N GLN A 94 3.80 0.26 -12.71
CA GLN A 94 3.72 0.25 -14.17
C GLN A 94 3.55 1.65 -14.77
N HIS A 95 2.88 2.56 -14.07
CA HIS A 95 2.65 3.92 -14.56
C HIS A 95 3.89 4.80 -14.42
N PHE A 96 4.57 4.76 -13.26
CA PHE A 96 5.67 5.68 -12.93
C PHE A 96 7.07 5.12 -13.19
N ARG A 97 7.21 3.79 -13.29
CA ARG A 97 8.40 3.12 -13.83
C ARG A 97 8.03 2.46 -15.16
N PRO A 98 7.98 3.20 -16.27
CA PRO A 98 7.99 2.53 -17.56
C PRO A 98 9.30 1.76 -17.66
N GLU A 99 9.22 0.45 -17.90
CA GLU A 99 10.37 -0.36 -18.27
C GLU A 99 11.14 0.40 -19.34
N SER A 100 12.40 0.72 -19.07
CA SER A 100 13.34 1.13 -20.10
C SER A 100 13.28 0.05 -21.16
N ARG A 101 12.57 0.30 -22.27
CA ARG A 101 12.65 -0.52 -23.48
C ARG A 101 14.06 -0.31 -24.02
N ALA A 102 14.99 -1.09 -23.50
CA ALA A 102 16.36 -1.24 -23.97
C ALA A 102 16.52 -2.66 -24.50
#